data_AF-A0A2S2QK35-F1
#
_entry.id   AF-A0A2S2QK35-F1
#
_cell.length_a   1.000
_cell.length_b   1.000
_cell.length_c   1.000
_cell.angle_alpha   90.00
_cell.angle_beta   90.00
_cell.angle_gamma   90.00
#
_symmetry.space_group_name_H-M   'P 1'
#
loop_
_entity.id
_entity.type
_entity.pdbx_description
1 polymer ?
#
loop_
_entity_poly.entity_id
_entity_poly.type
_entity_poly.pdbx_seq_one_letter_code
_entity_poly.pdbx_strand_id
1 'polypeptide(L)'
;MNYGPTIKKAAKGKLLDCFNNRRRDYKKSGVITSHSRQSASPIEQHSLNLNTINSDLENVEEPIKWLNNSSDPWDLVEKYWSITRNYRLQHLLNTETQTVCQYMNEFPALKKPMGYNLLLADFNFIYPEKI
;
A
#
# COMPACT_ATOMS: atom_id res chain seq x y z
N MET A 1 -44.03 37.60 -10.49
CA MET A 1 -44.03 36.13 -10.64
C MET A 1 -43.15 35.55 -9.55
N ASN A 2 -43.71 34.73 -8.66
CA ASN A 2 -43.01 34.14 -7.51
C ASN A 2 -42.68 32.67 -7.85
N TYR A 3 -41.40 32.30 -7.93
CA TYR A 3 -40.99 30.90 -8.07
C TYR A 3 -40.70 30.33 -6.68
N GLY A 4 -41.47 29.31 -6.27
CA GLY A 4 -41.27 28.58 -5.01
C GLY A 4 -40.00 27.70 -5.03
N PRO A 5 -39.56 27.19 -3.87
CA PRO A 5 -38.30 26.45 -3.75
C PRO A 5 -38.35 25.16 -4.58
N THR A 6 -37.33 24.95 -5.42
CA THR A 6 -37.18 23.74 -6.23
C THR A 6 -36.82 22.54 -5.34
N ILE A 7 -37.83 21.77 -4.94
CA ILE A 7 -37.61 20.49 -4.26
C ILE A 7 -36.97 19.54 -5.27
N LYS A 8 -35.66 19.30 -5.13
CA LYS A 8 -34.93 18.33 -5.96
C LYS A 8 -35.57 16.95 -5.79
N LYS A 9 -36.12 16.39 -6.87
CA LYS A 9 -36.68 15.03 -6.88
C LYS A 9 -35.55 14.03 -6.61
N ALA A 10 -35.69 13.21 -5.58
CA ALA A 10 -34.77 12.11 -5.32
C ALA A 10 -34.76 11.14 -6.51
N ALA A 11 -33.58 10.60 -6.84
CA ALA A 11 -33.47 9.53 -7.83
C ALA A 11 -34.32 8.33 -7.39
N LYS A 12 -35.01 7.70 -8.35
CA LYS A 12 -35.85 6.52 -8.14
C LYS A 12 -35.67 5.58 -9.33
N GLY A 13 -35.81 4.28 -9.11
CA GLY A 13 -35.83 3.29 -10.19
C GLY A 13 -35.15 1.99 -9.82
N LYS A 14 -35.37 0.97 -10.66
CA LYS A 14 -34.92 -0.41 -10.43
C LYS A 14 -33.40 -0.53 -10.21
N LEU A 15 -32.59 0.24 -10.93
CA LEU A 15 -31.14 0.26 -10.73
C LEU A 15 -30.74 0.76 -9.34
N LEU A 16 -31.34 1.86 -8.89
CA LEU A 16 -31.07 2.42 -7.58
C LEU A 16 -31.53 1.47 -6.46
N ASP A 17 -32.69 0.83 -6.65
CA ASP A 17 -33.22 -0.15 -5.69
C ASP A 17 -32.32 -1.39 -5.61
N CYS A 18 -31.88 -1.93 -6.75
CA CYS A 18 -30.96 -3.07 -6.79
C CYS A 18 -29.63 -2.76 -6.11
N PHE A 19 -29.06 -1.58 -6.40
CA PHE A 19 -27.84 -1.11 -5.73
C PHE A 19 -28.04 -1.01 -4.21
N ASN A 20 -29.12 -0.38 -3.76
CA ASN A 20 -29.39 -0.20 -2.34
C ASN A 20 -29.64 -1.53 -1.61
N ASN A 21 -30.31 -2.49 -2.26
CA ASN A 21 -30.52 -3.83 -1.71
C ASN A 21 -29.20 -4.57 -1.56
N ARG A 22 -28.39 -4.64 -2.63
CA ARG A 22 -27.08 -5.29 -2.59
C ARG A 22 -26.13 -4.63 -1.58
N ARG A 23 -26.17 -3.30 -1.48
CA ARG A 23 -25.43 -2.56 -0.44
C ARG A 23 -25.89 -2.93 0.97
N ARG A 24 -27.19 -3.18 1.17
CA ARG A 24 -27.75 -3.61 2.47
C ARG A 24 -27.23 -5.00 2.85
N ASP A 25 -27.14 -5.92 1.90
CA ASP A 25 -26.61 -7.26 2.12
C ASP A 25 -25.13 -7.22 2.50
N TYR A 26 -24.33 -6.39 1.82
CA TYR A 26 -22.93 -6.19 2.17
C TYR A 26 -22.72 -5.50 3.53
N LYS A 27 -23.63 -4.61 3.94
CA LYS A 27 -23.62 -4.07 5.30
C LYS A 27 -23.97 -5.14 6.33
N LYS A 28 -24.99 -5.96 6.07
CA LYS A 28 -25.43 -7.03 6.97
C LYS A 28 -24.37 -8.11 7.17
N SER A 29 -23.59 -8.40 6.12
CA SER A 29 -22.47 -9.35 6.16
C SER A 29 -21.16 -8.76 6.70
N GLY A 30 -21.13 -7.47 7.04
CA GLY A 30 -19.92 -6.81 7.57
C GLY A 30 -18.86 -6.46 6.51
N VAL A 31 -19.11 -6.75 5.23
CA VAL A 31 -18.22 -6.39 4.11
C VAL A 31 -18.14 -4.88 3.93
N ILE A 32 -19.28 -4.18 4.06
CA ILE A 32 -19.31 -2.72 4.15
C ILE A 32 -19.52 -2.34 5.61
N THR A 33 -18.44 -1.97 6.27
CA THR A 33 -18.47 -1.36 7.58
C THR A 33 -19.20 -0.02 7.51
N SER A 34 -20.21 0.17 8.37
CA SER A 34 -20.80 1.49 8.54
C SER A 34 -19.83 2.33 9.36
N HIS A 35 -18.85 2.94 8.70
CA HIS A 35 -18.13 4.03 9.32
C HIS A 35 -19.12 5.18 9.51
N SER A 36 -19.68 5.29 10.72
CA SER A 36 -19.96 6.62 11.26
C SER A 36 -18.70 7.45 11.06
N ARG A 37 -18.82 8.76 10.82
CA ARG A 37 -17.68 9.68 10.85
C ARG A 37 -17.14 9.76 12.28
N GLN A 38 -16.58 8.65 12.74
CA GLN A 38 -15.75 8.53 13.90
C GLN A 38 -14.36 8.80 13.35
N SER A 39 -13.79 9.90 13.86
CA SER A 39 -12.36 10.19 13.88
C SER A 39 -11.55 8.89 13.77
N ALA A 40 -10.64 8.86 12.79
CA ALA A 40 -9.69 7.79 12.51
C ALA A 40 -9.46 6.90 13.73
N SER A 41 -10.01 5.68 13.70
CA SER A 41 -9.54 4.65 14.61
C SER A 41 -8.08 4.41 14.25
N PRO A 42 -7.16 4.36 15.23
CA PRO A 42 -5.79 3.98 14.95
C PRO A 42 -5.82 2.61 14.28
N ILE A 43 -5.30 2.53 13.06
CA ILE A 43 -4.86 1.27 12.48
C ILE A 43 -4.01 0.62 13.57
N GLU A 44 -4.30 -0.63 13.94
CA GLU A 44 -3.42 -1.40 14.82
C GLU A 44 -2.05 -1.43 14.16
N GLN A 45 -1.19 -0.49 14.58
CA GLN A 45 0.21 -0.47 14.24
C GLN A 45 0.77 -1.68 14.96
N HIS A 46 0.78 -2.83 14.27
CA HIS A 46 1.72 -3.88 14.61
C HIS A 46 3.08 -3.19 14.54
N SER A 47 3.61 -2.85 15.71
CA SER A 47 4.90 -2.21 15.86
C SER A 47 5.91 -3.18 15.28
N LEU A 48 6.26 -2.94 14.02
CA LEU A 48 7.34 -3.64 13.37
C LEU A 48 8.54 -3.55 14.30
N ASN A 49 9.20 -4.68 14.54
CA ASN A 49 10.38 -4.72 15.39
C ASN A 49 11.52 -4.01 14.64
N LEU A 50 11.48 -2.68 14.66
CA LEU A 50 12.39 -1.74 14.00
C LEU A 50 13.83 -1.88 14.54
N ASN A 51 14.01 -2.59 15.66
CA ASN A 51 15.32 -2.84 16.25
C ASN A 51 16.25 -3.64 15.32
N THR A 52 15.71 -4.48 14.42
CA THR A 52 16.50 -5.20 13.40
C THR A 52 17.01 -4.28 12.29
N ILE A 53 16.36 -3.13 12.09
CA ILE A 53 16.59 -2.26 10.93
C ILE A 53 17.72 -1.23 11.18
N ASN A 54 18.18 -1.09 12.42
CA ASN A 54 19.21 -0.11 12.82
C ASN A 54 20.65 -0.60 12.63
N SER A 55 20.88 -1.75 12.00
CA SER A 55 22.23 -2.25 11.74
C SER A 55 22.69 -1.85 10.33
N ASP A 56 23.74 -1.04 10.30
CA ASP A 56 24.65 -0.75 9.18
C ASP A 56 24.09 0.08 8.00
N LEU A 57 24.07 1.41 8.19
CA LEU A 57 23.93 2.43 7.14
C LEU A 57 25.25 2.62 6.35
N GLU A 58 25.84 1.54 5.87
CA GLU A 58 27.05 1.63 5.04
C GLU A 58 26.68 1.76 3.55
N ASN A 59 27.10 2.87 2.92
CA ASN A 59 27.02 3.21 1.49
C ASN A 59 25.82 2.67 0.69
N VAL A 60 24.59 2.90 1.17
CA VAL A 60 23.35 2.48 0.47
C VAL A 60 22.96 3.38 -0.71
N GLU A 61 23.53 4.60 -0.81
CA GLU A 61 23.18 5.60 -1.80
C GLU A 61 23.41 5.12 -3.24
N GLU A 62 24.59 4.55 -3.53
CA GLU A 62 24.93 4.05 -4.86
C GLU A 62 24.04 2.86 -5.28
N PRO A 63 23.84 1.83 -4.43
CA PRO A 63 22.87 0.76 -4.69
C PRO A 63 21.43 1.26 -4.92
N ILE A 64 20.93 2.21 -4.11
CA ILE A 64 19.60 2.80 -4.30
C ILE A 64 19.52 3.49 -5.65
N LYS A 65 20.48 4.36 -5.96
CA LYS A 65 20.52 5.07 -7.23
C LYS A 65 20.58 4.11 -8.41
N TRP A 66 21.31 3.00 -8.28
CA TRP A 66 21.34 1.97 -9.31
C TRP A 66 19.98 1.30 -9.49
N LEU A 67 19.34 0.87 -8.39
CA LEU A 67 18.01 0.24 -8.41
C LEU A 67 16.91 1.15 -8.98
N ASN A 68 17.05 2.46 -8.83
CA ASN A 68 16.10 3.42 -9.38
C ASN A 68 16.19 3.55 -10.91
N ASN A 69 17.36 3.25 -11.48
CA ASN A 69 17.64 3.45 -12.90
C ASN A 69 17.80 2.14 -13.69
N SER A 70 18.00 1.02 -13.01
CA SER A 70 18.33 -0.27 -13.63
C SER A 70 17.47 -1.40 -13.07
N SER A 71 17.24 -2.44 -13.88
CA SER A 71 16.47 -3.63 -13.48
C SER A 71 17.07 -4.94 -13.99
N ASP A 72 18.28 -4.87 -14.56
CA ASP A 72 19.05 -5.99 -15.10
C ASP A 72 20.55 -5.65 -14.95
N PRO A 73 21.43 -6.64 -14.68
CA PRO A 73 21.15 -8.07 -14.53
C PRO A 73 20.50 -8.42 -13.17
N TRP A 74 19.72 -9.51 -13.14
CA TRP A 74 18.90 -9.88 -11.97
C TRP A 74 19.73 -10.17 -10.71
N ASP A 75 20.88 -10.83 -10.84
CA ASP A 75 21.78 -11.10 -9.71
C ASP A 75 22.18 -9.81 -8.96
N LEU A 76 22.36 -8.71 -9.71
CA LEU A 76 22.73 -7.42 -9.15
C LEU A 76 21.52 -6.72 -8.51
N VAL A 77 20.33 -6.89 -9.09
CA VAL A 77 19.07 -6.44 -8.48
C VAL A 77 18.91 -7.07 -7.11
N GLU A 78 19.00 -8.40 -6.99
CA GLU A 78 18.82 -9.11 -5.71
C GLU A 78 19.87 -8.67 -4.67
N LYS A 79 21.13 -8.56 -5.10
CA LYS A 79 22.23 -8.08 -4.25
C LYS A 79 21.94 -6.69 -3.70
N TYR A 80 21.66 -5.72 -4.57
CA TYR A 80 21.38 -4.34 -4.15
C TYR A 80 20.06 -4.23 -3.40
N TRP A 81 19.06 -5.05 -3.71
CA TRP A 81 17.80 -5.09 -2.98
C TRP A 81 18.04 -5.51 -1.53
N SER A 82 18.88 -6.53 -1.29
CA SER A 82 19.23 -6.96 0.06
C SER A 82 20.03 -5.92 0.84
N ILE A 83 21.02 -5.28 0.19
CA ILE A 83 21.85 -4.23 0.83
C ILE A 83 21.00 -3.03 1.23
N THR A 84 20.09 -2.60 0.35
CA THR A 84 19.26 -1.40 0.57
C THR A 84 18.00 -1.66 1.39
N ARG A 85 17.77 -2.92 1.80
CA ARG A 85 16.51 -3.34 2.44
C ARG A 85 16.13 -2.47 3.62
N ASN A 86 17.03 -2.29 4.58
CA ASN A 86 16.75 -1.52 5.78
C ASN A 86 16.35 -0.07 5.45
N TYR A 87 17.09 0.57 4.55
CA TYR A 87 16.78 1.92 4.08
C TYR A 87 15.42 2.00 3.37
N ARG A 88 15.15 1.11 2.40
CA ARG A 88 13.89 1.09 1.64
C ARG A 88 12.69 0.86 2.54
N LEU A 89 12.80 -0.07 3.50
CA LEU A 89 11.72 -0.37 4.43
C LEU A 89 11.47 0.77 5.41
N GLN A 90 12.51 1.38 5.99
CA GLN A 90 12.35 2.59 6.83
C GLN A 90 11.65 3.69 6.06
N HIS A 91 12.10 3.96 4.84
CA HIS A 91 11.51 5.00 4.01
C HIS A 91 10.04 4.71 3.71
N LEU A 92 9.73 3.47 3.30
CA LEU A 92 8.37 3.05 2.97
C LEU A 92 7.42 3.13 4.18
N LEU A 93 7.89 2.74 5.36
CA LEU A 93 7.07 2.69 6.58
C LEU A 93 6.88 4.05 7.25
N ASN A 94 7.87 4.94 7.11
CA ASN A 94 7.81 6.29 7.68
C ASN A 94 7.15 7.31 6.74
N THR A 95 6.91 6.96 5.48
CA THR A 95 6.31 7.87 4.49
C THR A 95 4.80 7.64 4.38
N GLU A 96 4.00 8.50 5.02
CA GLU A 96 2.53 8.41 4.99
C GLU A 96 1.91 8.71 3.61
N THR A 97 2.68 9.28 2.68
CA THR A 97 2.17 9.82 1.41
C THR A 97 2.54 9.00 0.18
N GLN A 98 3.40 7.98 0.32
CA GLN A 98 3.87 7.19 -0.82
C GLN A 98 2.82 6.15 -1.23
N THR A 99 2.33 6.27 -2.46
CA THR A 99 1.42 5.28 -3.05
C THR A 99 2.19 4.07 -3.58
N VAL A 100 1.53 2.91 -3.66
CA VAL A 100 2.09 1.68 -4.26
C VAL A 100 2.60 1.94 -5.68
N CYS A 101 1.86 2.71 -6.48
CA CYS A 101 2.25 3.06 -7.85
C CYS A 101 3.58 3.85 -7.87
N GLN A 102 3.75 4.82 -6.97
CA GLN A 102 4.99 5.58 -6.86
C GLN A 102 6.16 4.68 -6.48
N TYR A 103 5.99 3.80 -5.49
CA TYR A 103 7.04 2.84 -5.10
C TYR A 103 7.44 1.90 -6.24
N MET A 104 6.46 1.36 -6.98
CA MET A 104 6.74 0.51 -8.14
C MET A 104 7.37 1.28 -9.31
N ASN A 105 7.11 2.59 -9.42
CA ASN A 105 7.76 3.44 -10.42
C ASN A 105 9.19 3.79 -10.03
N GLU A 106 9.45 3.96 -8.73
CA GLU A 106 10.78 4.23 -8.18
C GLU A 106 11.72 3.05 -8.39
N PHE A 107 11.24 1.82 -8.27
CA PHE A 107 12.04 0.60 -8.46
C PHE A 107 11.55 -0.22 -9.67
N PRO A 108 12.10 0.00 -10.89
CA PRO A 108 11.62 -0.65 -12.11
C PRO A 108 11.66 -2.18 -12.08
N ALA A 109 12.57 -2.77 -11.29
CA ALA A 109 12.67 -4.21 -11.09
C ALA A 109 11.36 -4.85 -10.58
N LEU A 110 10.55 -4.11 -9.82
CA LEU A 110 9.27 -4.59 -9.30
C LEU A 110 8.22 -4.83 -10.39
N LYS A 111 8.37 -4.22 -11.57
CA LYS A 111 7.47 -4.41 -12.72
C LYS A 111 7.84 -5.62 -13.58
N LYS A 112 8.99 -6.25 -13.32
CA LYS A 112 9.46 -7.44 -14.04
C LYS A 112 8.67 -8.68 -13.58
N PRO A 113 8.61 -9.76 -14.38
CA PRO A 113 7.94 -11.00 -13.99
C PRO A 113 8.42 -11.59 -12.66
N MET A 114 9.71 -11.42 -12.33
CA MET A 114 10.31 -11.88 -11.06
C MET A 114 10.25 -10.82 -9.95
N GLY A 115 9.69 -9.64 -10.20
CA GLY A 115 9.67 -8.50 -9.27
C GLY A 115 9.00 -8.81 -7.93
N TYR A 116 8.01 -9.70 -7.92
CA TYR A 116 7.33 -10.11 -6.70
C TYR A 116 8.25 -10.85 -5.71
N ASN A 117 9.31 -11.52 -6.19
CA ASN A 117 10.29 -12.21 -5.33
C ASN A 117 11.00 -11.23 -4.39
N LEU A 118 11.21 -10.00 -4.83
CA LEU A 118 11.84 -8.94 -4.05
C LEU A 118 10.97 -8.52 -2.85
N LEU A 119 9.65 -8.43 -3.07
CA LEU A 119 8.68 -8.16 -2.01
C LEU A 119 8.56 -9.33 -1.04
N LEU A 120 8.60 -10.56 -1.56
CA LEU A 120 8.58 -11.76 -0.73
C LEU A 120 9.84 -11.86 0.14
N ALA A 121 11.01 -11.53 -0.40
CA ALA A 121 12.25 -11.48 0.35
C ALA A 121 12.20 -10.46 1.50
N ASP A 122 11.66 -9.26 1.25
CA ASP A 122 11.48 -8.25 2.29
C ASP A 122 10.44 -8.69 3.34
N PHE A 123 9.34 -9.34 2.92
CA PHE A 123 8.34 -9.89 3.84
C PHE A 123 8.93 -10.96 4.76
N ASN A 124 9.65 -11.94 4.20
CA ASN A 124 10.29 -13.01 4.95
C ASN A 124 11.34 -12.49 5.93
N PHE A 125 12.03 -11.40 5.57
CA PHE A 125 12.98 -10.74 6.45
C PHE A 125 12.30 -10.08 7.65
N ILE A 126 11.15 -9.44 7.46
CA ILE A 126 10.40 -8.78 8.54
C ILE A 126 9.66 -9.81 9.42
N TYR A 127 9.22 -10.92 8.84
CA TYR A 127 8.39 -11.93 9.51
C TYR A 127 8.98 -13.35 9.40
N PRO A 128 10.15 -13.60 10.02
CA PRO A 128 10.83 -14.89 9.92
C PRO A 128 10.02 -16.06 10.51
N GLU A 129 9.09 -15.80 11.43
CA GLU A 129 8.30 -16.84 12.11
C GLU A 129 6.98 -17.21 11.41
N LYS A 130 6.63 -16.57 10.29
CA LYS A 130 5.37 -16.82 9.57
C LYS A 130 5.49 -17.80 8.38
N ILE A 131 6.44 -18.73 8.46
CA ILE A 131 6.66 -19.79 7.45
C ILE A 131 5.88 -21.05 7.83
#